data_AF-A0AA97ADI1-F1
#
_entry.id   AF-A0AA97ADI1-F1
#
_cell.length_a   1.000
_cell.length_b   1.000
_cell.length_c   1.000
_cell.angle_alpha   90.00
_cell.angle_beta   90.00
_cell.angle_gamma   90.00
#
_symmetry.space_group_name_H-M   'P 1'
#
loop_
_entity.id
_entity.type
_entity.pdbx_description
1 polymer ?
#
loop_
_entity_poly.entity_id
_entity_poly.type
_entity_poly.pdbx_seq_one_letter_code
_entity_poly.pdbx_strand_id
1 'polypeptide(L)'
;MRTVPPRTHAQRSALVAAAAALATTAVLALPQAAGAAETSPIGFGAGTTGGGGASAVTVSTLAAFQSAVTGNAAKVVRVNGLISLSGQVDIGSNTTVLGVGSSSGFTGGGLRIKEETNVVVRNLNISKPVAPADGVTVQESTRVWIDHNSFSADRNHDKDHYDGLLDINHGSDNVTVSWNTFREHFKGSLVGHSDNNASEDTGRLRVTYHHNHFSNVHSRIPSLRFGTGHFYNNYVNGAETACHSRMGAQMLAENNVFRNTGVAVTTNRSSDVDGYANLRGNDLGGAATEISRVGSFTTPPYGYSAEPASSVVASVTSGAGAGQL
;
A
#
# COMPACT_ATOMS: atom_id res chain seq x y z
N MET A 1 -61.86 -17.51 -81.19
CA MET A 1 -61.96 -17.95 -79.78
C MET A 1 -60.58 -18.36 -79.28
N ARG A 2 -59.98 -17.56 -78.41
CA ARG A 2 -59.18 -17.95 -77.23
C ARG A 2 -58.41 -16.72 -76.75
N THR A 3 -58.71 -16.37 -75.52
CA THR A 3 -58.35 -15.15 -74.79
C THR A 3 -56.88 -15.15 -74.37
N VAL A 4 -56.22 -14.02 -74.58
CA VAL A 4 -54.87 -13.69 -74.10
C VAL A 4 -54.95 -13.16 -72.66
N PRO A 5 -54.11 -13.64 -71.71
CA PRO A 5 -53.82 -12.91 -70.48
C PRO A 5 -52.51 -12.10 -70.60
N PRO A 6 -52.43 -10.91 -69.97
CA PRO A 6 -51.27 -10.03 -70.08
C PRO A 6 -50.12 -10.48 -69.16
N ARG A 7 -48.89 -10.43 -69.69
CA ARG A 7 -47.65 -10.64 -68.94
C ARG A 7 -47.26 -9.34 -68.21
N THR A 8 -47.11 -9.43 -66.90
CA THR A 8 -46.67 -8.35 -66.02
C THR A 8 -45.16 -8.10 -66.13
N HIS A 9 -44.78 -6.84 -66.20
CA HIS A 9 -43.40 -6.37 -66.19
C HIS A 9 -42.80 -6.45 -64.78
N ALA A 10 -41.70 -7.19 -64.61
CA ALA A 10 -40.88 -7.13 -63.40
C ALA A 10 -39.74 -6.12 -63.62
N GLN A 11 -39.85 -4.94 -63.01
CA GLN A 11 -38.75 -3.98 -62.90
C GLN A 11 -37.70 -4.52 -61.93
N ARG A 12 -36.45 -4.66 -62.40
CA ARG A 12 -35.29 -4.99 -61.57
C ARG A 12 -34.74 -3.69 -60.97
N SER A 13 -34.98 -3.47 -59.68
CA SER A 13 -34.35 -2.40 -58.91
C SER A 13 -32.92 -2.81 -58.53
N ALA A 14 -31.92 -2.06 -58.99
CA ALA A 14 -30.53 -2.22 -58.58
C ALA A 14 -30.31 -1.55 -57.22
N LEU A 15 -29.94 -2.34 -56.21
CA LEU A 15 -29.48 -1.84 -54.91
C LEU A 15 -28.02 -1.43 -55.04
N VAL A 16 -27.76 -0.11 -55.01
CA VAL A 16 -26.42 0.44 -54.83
C VAL A 16 -26.12 0.44 -53.33
N ALA A 17 -25.23 -0.45 -52.87
CA ALA A 17 -24.74 -0.44 -51.50
C ALA A 17 -23.66 0.64 -51.36
N ALA A 18 -23.99 1.74 -50.66
CA ALA A 18 -23.00 2.73 -50.24
C ALA A 18 -22.22 2.19 -49.05
N ALA A 19 -20.95 1.82 -49.25
CA ALA A 19 -20.04 1.47 -48.15
C ALA A 19 -19.56 2.76 -47.47
N ALA A 20 -20.11 3.07 -46.30
CA ALA A 20 -19.58 4.11 -45.43
C ALA A 20 -18.34 3.57 -44.70
N ALA A 21 -17.16 4.08 -45.06
CA ALA A 21 -15.93 3.79 -44.32
C ALA A 21 -15.96 4.54 -42.98
N LEU A 22 -16.20 3.83 -41.89
CA LEU A 22 -15.98 4.34 -40.54
C LEU A 22 -14.48 4.37 -40.26
N ALA A 23 -13.89 5.57 -40.29
CA ALA A 23 -12.56 5.79 -39.75
C ALA A 23 -12.65 5.71 -38.21
N THR A 24 -12.23 4.58 -37.64
CA THR A 24 -12.00 4.46 -36.20
C THR A 24 -10.71 5.19 -35.85
N THR A 25 -10.82 6.43 -35.36
CA THR A 25 -9.70 7.08 -34.67
C THR A 25 -9.42 6.33 -33.37
N ALA A 26 -8.38 5.51 -33.35
CA ALA A 26 -7.82 4.97 -32.12
C ALA A 26 -7.22 6.14 -31.33
N VAL A 27 -7.96 6.66 -30.35
CA VAL A 27 -7.40 7.56 -29.34
C VAL A 27 -6.47 6.69 -28.50
N LEU A 28 -5.16 6.87 -28.68
CA LEU A 28 -4.16 6.39 -27.74
C LEU A 28 -4.42 7.12 -26.41
N ALA A 29 -5.20 6.50 -25.52
CA ALA A 29 -5.29 6.94 -24.14
C ALA A 29 -3.88 6.83 -23.55
N LEU A 30 -3.24 7.97 -23.30
CA LEU A 30 -2.00 8.01 -22.54
C LEU A 30 -2.29 7.35 -21.17
N PRO A 31 -1.39 6.49 -20.66
CA PRO A 31 -1.55 5.92 -19.34
C PRO A 31 -1.72 7.06 -18.34
N GLN A 32 -2.86 7.08 -17.66
CA GLN A 32 -3.21 8.13 -16.70
C GLN A 32 -2.42 7.89 -15.41
N ALA A 33 -1.65 8.88 -15.00
CA ALA A 33 -1.01 8.89 -13.68
C ALA A 33 -2.06 8.80 -12.58
N ALA A 34 -1.79 8.03 -11.53
CA ALA A 34 -2.69 7.93 -10.40
C ALA A 34 -2.83 9.27 -9.67
N GLY A 35 -4.05 9.63 -9.28
CA GLY A 35 -4.29 10.79 -8.43
C GLY A 35 -3.95 10.46 -6.96
N ALA A 36 -3.11 11.26 -6.33
CA ALA A 36 -2.67 11.03 -4.94
C ALA A 36 -3.79 11.20 -3.90
N ALA A 37 -4.84 11.99 -4.16
CA ALA A 37 -5.88 12.28 -3.17
C ALA A 37 -6.97 11.19 -3.05
N GLU A 38 -6.59 9.95 -2.75
CA GLU A 38 -7.56 8.88 -2.47
C GLU A 38 -8.40 9.22 -1.22
N THR A 39 -9.72 9.08 -1.32
CA THR A 39 -10.66 9.32 -0.21
C THR A 39 -10.96 8.07 0.61
N SER A 40 -10.54 6.89 0.14
CA SER A 40 -10.74 5.60 0.78
C SER A 40 -9.63 4.61 0.35
N PRO A 41 -9.25 3.64 1.19
CA PRO A 41 -8.19 2.69 0.86
C PRO A 41 -8.57 1.79 -0.32
N ILE A 42 -7.63 1.61 -1.23
CA ILE A 42 -7.66 0.54 -2.22
C ILE A 42 -6.91 -0.69 -1.67
N GLY A 43 -7.45 -1.87 -1.91
CA GLY A 43 -6.82 -3.13 -1.52
C GLY A 43 -7.48 -3.84 -0.35
N PHE A 44 -6.70 -4.64 0.38
CA PHE A 44 -7.21 -5.44 1.49
C PHE A 44 -7.80 -4.59 2.63
N GLY A 45 -7.35 -3.33 2.79
CA GLY A 45 -7.92 -2.38 3.74
C GLY A 45 -9.22 -1.71 3.28
N ALA A 46 -9.75 -2.03 2.09
CA ALA A 46 -10.99 -1.45 1.58
C ALA A 46 -12.14 -1.52 2.59
N GLY A 47 -12.89 -0.43 2.70
CA GLY A 47 -13.98 -0.28 3.69
C GLY A 47 -13.53 0.24 5.07
N THR A 48 -12.24 0.52 5.27
CA THR A 48 -11.78 1.25 6.47
C THR A 48 -12.18 2.72 6.39
N THR A 49 -12.89 3.21 7.41
CA THR A 49 -13.44 4.57 7.48
C THR A 49 -12.87 5.38 8.63
N GLY A 50 -12.20 4.75 9.60
CA GLY A 50 -11.68 5.43 10.78
C GLY A 50 -12.79 6.07 11.61
N GLY A 51 -12.61 7.34 11.96
CA GLY A 51 -13.61 8.18 12.62
C GLY A 51 -14.80 8.58 11.75
N GLY A 52 -14.76 8.29 10.44
CA GLY A 52 -15.82 8.63 9.50
C GLY A 52 -16.15 10.12 9.52
N GLY A 53 -17.44 10.45 9.69
CA GLY A 53 -17.94 11.82 9.74
C GLY A 53 -17.92 12.48 11.13
N ALA A 54 -17.21 11.91 12.11
CA ALA A 54 -17.15 12.50 13.45
C ALA A 54 -16.48 13.88 13.43
N SER A 55 -16.96 14.80 14.27
CA SER A 55 -16.37 16.12 14.43
C SER A 55 -14.91 16.02 14.87
N ALA A 56 -14.03 16.78 14.23
CA ALA A 56 -12.61 16.71 14.49
C ALA A 56 -12.22 17.47 15.76
N VAL A 57 -11.34 16.87 16.57
CA VAL A 57 -10.62 17.52 17.68
C VAL A 57 -9.18 17.77 17.24
N THR A 58 -8.69 18.99 17.41
CA THR A 58 -7.28 19.32 17.10
C THR A 58 -6.44 19.31 18.36
N VAL A 59 -5.29 18.64 18.31
CA VAL A 59 -4.37 18.47 19.43
C VAL A 59 -2.95 18.86 19.03
N SER A 60 -2.18 19.40 19.97
CA SER A 60 -0.79 19.83 19.75
C SER A 60 0.16 19.42 20.88
N THR A 61 -0.32 18.59 21.81
CA THR A 61 0.47 18.09 22.95
C THR A 61 0.25 16.59 23.11
N LEU A 62 1.24 15.90 23.69
CA LEU A 62 1.16 14.46 23.96
C LEU A 62 -0.05 14.09 24.82
N ALA A 63 -0.27 14.81 25.92
CA ALA A 63 -1.38 14.53 26.83
C ALA A 63 -2.76 14.69 26.15
N ALA A 64 -2.92 15.75 25.35
CA ALA A 64 -4.16 15.95 24.59
C ALA A 64 -4.35 14.87 23.52
N PHE A 65 -3.26 14.47 22.85
CA PHE A 65 -3.30 13.39 21.86
C PHE A 65 -3.71 12.06 22.50
N GLN A 66 -3.04 11.63 23.58
CA GLN A 66 -3.37 10.40 24.31
C GLN A 66 -4.83 10.37 24.77
N SER A 67 -5.33 11.48 25.32
CA SER A 67 -6.73 11.58 25.73
C SER A 67 -7.70 11.51 24.55
N ALA A 68 -7.32 12.03 23.38
CA ALA A 68 -8.20 12.12 22.22
C ALA A 68 -8.31 10.80 21.45
N VAL A 69 -7.29 9.92 21.51
CA VAL A 69 -7.21 8.69 20.70
C VAL A 69 -7.63 7.41 21.42
N THR A 70 -7.89 7.47 22.74
CA THR A 70 -8.31 6.31 23.52
C THR A 70 -9.79 5.92 23.29
N GLY A 71 -10.13 4.67 23.62
CA GLY A 71 -11.48 4.11 23.52
C GLY A 71 -11.98 3.87 22.10
N ASN A 72 -13.25 3.47 21.96
CA ASN A 72 -13.75 2.88 20.70
C ASN A 72 -14.82 3.70 19.97
N ALA A 73 -15.24 4.84 20.54
CA ALA A 73 -16.17 5.74 19.87
C ALA A 73 -15.53 6.36 18.62
N ALA A 74 -16.33 6.59 17.57
CA ALA A 74 -15.86 7.19 16.34
C ALA A 74 -15.26 8.59 16.58
N LYS A 75 -14.03 8.81 16.12
CA LYS A 75 -13.28 10.06 16.38
C LYS A 75 -12.31 10.42 15.28
N VAL A 76 -12.24 11.73 14.99
CA VAL A 76 -11.23 12.32 14.11
C VAL A 76 -10.33 13.21 14.96
N VAL A 77 -9.05 12.86 15.03
CA VAL A 77 -8.03 13.56 15.82
C VAL A 77 -7.02 14.19 14.86
N ARG A 78 -7.02 15.52 14.82
CA ARG A 78 -6.10 16.31 13.99
C ARG A 78 -4.86 16.67 14.81
N VAL A 79 -3.69 16.24 14.36
CA VAL A 79 -2.41 16.54 15.00
C VAL A 79 -1.86 17.83 14.39
N ASN A 80 -1.61 18.85 15.21
CA ASN A 80 -1.05 20.12 14.78
C ASN A 80 0.31 20.38 15.44
N GLY A 81 1.37 20.23 14.66
CA GLY A 81 2.76 20.30 15.12
C GLY A 81 3.40 18.93 15.28
N LEU A 82 4.71 18.95 15.61
CA LEU A 82 5.51 17.76 15.84
C LEU A 82 5.51 17.42 17.34
N ILE A 83 4.90 16.31 17.72
CA ILE A 83 4.78 15.86 19.11
C ILE A 83 5.86 14.84 19.42
N SER A 84 6.70 15.11 20.41
CA SER A 84 7.69 14.15 20.90
C SER A 84 7.03 13.03 21.72
N LEU A 85 7.41 11.79 21.43
CA LEU A 85 6.98 10.58 22.13
C LEU A 85 8.15 9.95 22.88
N SER A 86 7.84 9.29 23.99
CA SER A 86 8.76 8.40 24.71
C SER A 86 8.12 7.02 24.81
N GLY A 87 8.34 6.18 23.80
CA GLY A 87 7.64 4.90 23.63
C GLY A 87 6.45 4.98 22.68
N GLN A 88 5.43 4.15 22.92
CA GLN A 88 4.26 4.01 22.05
C GLN A 88 3.01 4.67 22.64
N VAL A 89 2.15 5.22 21.78
CA VAL A 89 0.79 5.64 22.13
C VAL A 89 -0.22 4.71 21.48
N ASP A 90 -1.08 4.10 22.29
CA ASP A 90 -2.15 3.22 21.82
C ASP A 90 -3.33 4.03 21.23
N ILE A 91 -3.76 3.63 20.03
CA ILE A 91 -4.87 4.24 19.28
C ILE A 91 -6.04 3.28 19.29
N GLY A 92 -7.19 3.69 19.81
CA GLY A 92 -8.38 2.84 19.89
C GLY A 92 -9.17 2.76 18.56
N SER A 93 -10.15 1.86 18.52
CA SER A 93 -11.00 1.61 17.34
C SER A 93 -11.75 2.85 16.84
N ASN A 94 -12.13 2.81 15.56
CA ASN A 94 -12.92 3.85 14.88
C ASN A 94 -12.26 5.23 14.93
N THR A 95 -10.96 5.26 14.68
CA THR A 95 -10.15 6.48 14.82
C THR A 95 -9.54 6.89 13.50
N THR A 96 -9.61 8.18 13.20
CA THR A 96 -8.76 8.82 12.18
C THR A 96 -7.76 9.73 12.89
N VAL A 97 -6.47 9.44 12.77
CA VAL A 97 -5.39 10.36 13.14
C VAL A 97 -4.90 11.05 11.87
N LEU A 98 -4.99 12.38 11.82
CA LEU A 98 -4.71 13.17 10.62
C LEU A 98 -3.77 14.33 10.94
N GLY A 99 -2.63 14.43 10.26
CA GLY A 99 -1.76 15.60 10.40
C GLY A 99 -2.35 16.86 9.78
N VAL A 100 -2.14 18.01 10.43
CA VAL A 100 -2.48 19.34 9.91
C VAL A 100 -1.29 19.90 9.14
N GLY A 101 -1.49 20.27 7.86
CA GLY A 101 -0.41 20.76 7.01
C GLY A 101 0.67 19.69 6.77
N SER A 102 1.85 20.13 6.34
CA SER A 102 2.95 19.24 5.94
C SER A 102 3.97 18.95 7.05
N SER A 103 3.87 19.61 8.21
CA SER A 103 4.89 19.53 9.28
C SER A 103 4.40 18.85 10.55
N SER A 104 3.18 18.30 10.56
CA SER A 104 2.60 17.67 11.75
C SER A 104 2.98 16.21 11.85
N GLY A 105 3.07 15.69 13.08
CA GLY A 105 3.34 14.28 13.33
C GLY A 105 4.02 13.99 14.65
N PHE A 106 4.88 12.97 14.67
CA PHE A 106 5.49 12.41 15.86
C PHE A 106 6.99 12.15 15.69
N THR A 107 7.75 12.28 16.79
CA THR A 107 9.19 11.95 16.81
C THR A 107 9.61 11.24 18.10
N GLY A 108 10.62 10.39 18.04
CA GLY A 108 11.25 9.77 19.23
C GLY A 108 10.55 8.52 19.74
N GLY A 109 9.42 8.14 19.14
CA GLY A 109 8.62 6.98 19.52
C GLY A 109 7.59 6.66 18.43
N GLY A 110 6.51 5.97 18.81
CA GLY A 110 5.59 5.36 17.85
C GLY A 110 4.12 5.43 18.19
N LEU A 111 3.28 5.07 17.22
CA LEU A 111 1.87 4.78 17.44
C LEU A 111 1.66 3.27 17.43
N ARG A 112 0.76 2.76 18.26
CA ARG A 112 0.37 1.35 18.23
C ARG A 112 -1.14 1.22 18.11
N ILE A 113 -1.57 0.37 17.20
CA ILE A 113 -2.96 -0.05 17.01
C ILE A 113 -2.98 -1.51 17.43
N LYS A 114 -3.50 -1.80 18.62
CA LYS A 114 -3.41 -3.12 19.26
C LYS A 114 -4.77 -3.63 19.68
N GLU A 115 -5.18 -4.78 19.13
CA GLU A 115 -6.50 -5.39 19.39
C GLU A 115 -7.67 -4.47 18.94
N GLU A 116 -7.46 -3.69 17.87
CA GLU A 116 -8.41 -2.67 17.42
C GLU A 116 -8.88 -2.91 15.98
N THR A 117 -9.93 -2.18 15.59
CA THR A 117 -10.42 -2.19 14.23
C THR A 117 -10.78 -0.81 13.71
N ASN A 118 -10.76 -0.67 12.38
CA ASN A 118 -11.24 0.52 11.68
C ASN A 118 -10.44 1.77 12.07
N VAL A 119 -9.14 1.78 11.74
CA VAL A 119 -8.23 2.89 12.07
C VAL A 119 -7.57 3.45 10.81
N VAL A 120 -7.52 4.79 10.73
CA VAL A 120 -6.88 5.54 9.64
C VAL A 120 -5.78 6.41 10.22
N VAL A 121 -4.56 6.32 9.69
CA VAL A 121 -3.41 7.14 10.07
C VAL A 121 -2.90 7.85 8.81
N ARG A 122 -3.05 9.18 8.77
CA ARG A 122 -2.79 9.95 7.54
C ARG A 122 -2.05 11.26 7.72
N ASN A 123 -1.26 11.62 6.72
CA ASN A 123 -0.63 12.95 6.60
C ASN A 123 0.31 13.32 7.75
N LEU A 124 1.03 12.35 8.32
CA LEU A 124 1.92 12.57 9.46
C LEU A 124 3.39 12.37 9.08
N ASN A 125 4.26 13.20 9.62
CA ASN A 125 5.69 12.91 9.71
C ASN A 125 5.93 12.04 10.94
N ILE A 126 6.42 10.82 10.78
CA ILE A 126 6.68 9.88 11.88
C ILE A 126 8.16 9.54 11.83
N SER A 127 8.92 10.00 12.83
CA SER A 127 10.38 9.97 12.75
C SER A 127 11.08 9.43 13.99
N LYS A 128 12.24 8.80 13.76
CA LYS A 128 13.15 8.33 14.81
C LYS A 128 12.45 7.52 15.91
N PRO A 129 11.72 6.44 15.56
CA PRO A 129 11.06 5.60 16.55
C PRO A 129 12.12 4.82 17.34
N VAL A 130 12.48 5.32 18.52
CA VAL A 130 13.49 4.70 19.38
C VAL A 130 13.01 3.31 19.81
N ALA A 131 13.85 2.29 19.59
CA ALA A 131 13.53 0.93 19.99
C ALA A 131 13.16 0.88 21.50
N PRO A 132 12.17 0.07 21.91
CA PRO A 132 11.52 -0.98 21.13
C PRO A 132 10.27 -0.52 20.35
N ALA A 133 10.06 0.78 20.16
CA ALA A 133 8.93 1.26 19.36
C ALA A 133 9.25 1.22 17.85
N ASP A 134 8.23 0.89 17.05
CA ASP A 134 8.20 1.18 15.62
C ASP A 134 7.58 2.56 15.38
N GLY A 135 7.69 3.09 14.15
CA GLY A 135 6.95 4.32 13.79
C GLY A 135 5.44 4.13 13.94
N VAL A 136 4.93 3.05 13.36
CA VAL A 136 3.58 2.53 13.59
C VAL A 136 3.64 1.02 13.77
N THR A 137 3.01 0.50 14.81
CA THR A 137 2.81 -0.94 15.01
C THR A 137 1.32 -1.26 14.88
N VAL A 138 0.95 -2.20 14.02
CA VAL A 138 -0.39 -2.79 13.91
C VAL A 138 -0.32 -4.22 14.43
N GLN A 139 -0.98 -4.47 15.55
CA GLN A 139 -0.88 -5.72 16.31
C GLN A 139 -2.29 -6.26 16.58
N GLU A 140 -2.58 -7.51 16.22
CA GLU A 140 -3.90 -8.11 16.46
C GLU A 140 -5.09 -7.26 15.99
N SER A 141 -4.88 -6.49 14.91
CA SER A 141 -5.81 -5.43 14.50
C SER A 141 -6.28 -5.61 13.07
N THR A 142 -7.48 -5.10 12.76
CA THR A 142 -8.09 -5.27 11.44
C THR A 142 -8.59 -3.98 10.83
N ARG A 143 -8.71 -3.92 9.49
CA ARG A 143 -9.22 -2.75 8.78
C ARG A 143 -8.43 -1.49 9.14
N VAL A 144 -7.18 -1.46 8.70
CA VAL A 144 -6.27 -0.35 8.96
C VAL A 144 -5.82 0.28 7.64
N TRP A 145 -5.80 1.61 7.60
CA TRP A 145 -5.30 2.37 6.46
C TRP A 145 -4.19 3.32 6.91
N ILE A 146 -2.99 3.10 6.41
CA ILE A 146 -1.80 3.93 6.65
C ILE A 146 -1.49 4.65 5.34
N ASP A 147 -1.76 5.95 5.28
CA ASP A 147 -1.74 6.68 4.00
C ASP A 147 -1.14 8.08 4.04
N HIS A 148 -0.36 8.46 3.03
CA HIS A 148 0.29 9.79 2.95
C HIS A 148 1.11 10.16 4.19
N ASN A 149 1.76 9.19 4.83
CA ASN A 149 2.68 9.47 5.93
C ASN A 149 4.11 9.52 5.44
N SER A 150 4.95 10.26 6.15
CA SER A 150 6.39 10.31 5.93
C SER A 150 7.12 9.69 7.11
N PHE A 151 7.53 8.44 6.94
CA PHE A 151 8.34 7.67 7.86
C PHE A 151 9.83 7.92 7.62
N SER A 152 10.59 8.20 8.69
CA SER A 152 12.03 8.39 8.57
C SER A 152 12.80 8.06 9.86
N ALA A 153 14.07 7.76 9.71
CA ALA A 153 15.01 7.66 10.82
C ALA A 153 16.37 8.20 10.38
N ASP A 154 17.45 7.56 10.82
CA ASP A 154 18.79 7.69 10.27
C ASP A 154 19.53 6.35 10.38
N ARG A 155 20.72 6.26 9.75
CA ARG A 155 21.55 5.05 9.70
C ARG A 155 22.95 5.27 10.27
N ASN A 156 23.14 6.30 11.09
CA ASN A 156 24.43 6.64 11.71
C ASN A 156 24.66 5.92 13.06
N HIS A 157 23.81 4.93 13.37
CA HIS A 157 23.91 4.03 14.52
C HIS A 157 23.78 2.57 14.06
N ASP A 158 23.90 1.63 15.01
CA ASP A 158 23.57 0.23 14.75
C ASP A 158 22.11 0.05 14.31
N LYS A 159 21.85 -0.99 13.52
CA LYS A 159 20.54 -1.30 12.94
C LYS A 159 19.43 -1.51 13.97
N ASP A 160 19.76 -1.77 15.23
CA ASP A 160 18.81 -2.02 16.32
C ASP A 160 18.67 -0.84 17.30
N HIS A 161 19.29 0.31 17.02
CA HIS A 161 18.99 1.57 17.75
C HIS A 161 17.52 1.99 17.55
N TYR A 162 17.04 1.85 16.32
CA TYR A 162 15.64 1.97 15.94
C TYR A 162 15.10 0.58 15.57
N ASP A 163 13.79 0.35 15.72
CA ASP A 163 13.17 -0.90 15.25
C ASP A 163 12.58 -0.79 13.84
N GLY A 164 11.29 -1.07 13.62
CA GLY A 164 10.61 -0.91 12.33
C GLY A 164 10.13 0.52 12.08
N LEU A 165 9.88 0.89 10.81
CA LEU A 165 9.06 2.08 10.54
C LEU A 165 7.56 1.73 10.60
N LEU A 166 7.17 0.58 10.03
CA LEU A 166 5.81 0.09 10.05
C LEU A 166 5.77 -1.43 10.20
N ASP A 167 5.34 -1.92 11.35
CA ASP A 167 5.22 -3.36 11.60
C ASP A 167 3.76 -3.79 11.72
N ILE A 168 3.42 -4.91 11.09
CA ILE A 168 2.06 -5.50 11.06
C ILE A 168 2.19 -6.96 11.52
N ASN A 169 1.72 -7.28 12.71
CA ASN A 169 1.98 -8.59 13.33
C ASN A 169 0.77 -9.13 14.09
N HIS A 170 0.94 -10.31 14.69
CA HIS A 170 -0.05 -10.95 15.54
C HIS A 170 -1.41 -11.09 14.87
N GLY A 171 -1.48 -11.77 13.73
CA GLY A 171 -2.75 -12.02 13.03
C GLY A 171 -3.49 -10.78 12.53
N SER A 172 -2.84 -9.59 12.52
CA SER A 172 -3.41 -8.38 11.95
C SER A 172 -3.82 -8.61 10.49
N ASP A 173 -4.90 -7.98 10.04
CA ASP A 173 -5.50 -8.38 8.77
C ASP A 173 -6.30 -7.26 8.09
N ASN A 174 -6.44 -7.31 6.77
CA ASN A 174 -7.12 -6.27 6.00
C ASN A 174 -6.46 -4.88 6.17
N VAL A 175 -5.18 -4.77 5.81
CA VAL A 175 -4.40 -3.53 5.92
C VAL A 175 -4.01 -2.99 4.55
N THR A 176 -4.20 -1.68 4.34
CA THR A 176 -3.66 -0.96 3.17
C THR A 176 -2.62 0.07 3.63
N VAL A 177 -1.47 0.07 2.96
CA VAL A 177 -0.36 0.99 3.15
C VAL A 177 -0.15 1.70 1.82
N SER A 178 -0.58 2.95 1.70
CA SER A 178 -0.61 3.66 0.41
C SER A 178 0.04 5.03 0.45
N TRP A 179 0.72 5.42 -0.62
CA TRP A 179 1.22 6.79 -0.77
C TRP A 179 2.12 7.29 0.37
N ASN A 180 2.78 6.40 1.11
CA ASN A 180 3.70 6.78 2.17
C ASN A 180 5.12 6.93 1.63
N THR A 181 5.95 7.73 2.31
CA THR A 181 7.41 7.69 2.09
C THR A 181 8.08 7.02 3.27
N PHE A 182 9.01 6.11 3.02
CA PHE A 182 9.87 5.47 4.00
C PHE A 182 11.32 5.82 3.64
N ARG A 183 12.06 6.42 4.58
CA ARG A 183 13.38 6.99 4.26
C ARG A 183 14.43 6.69 5.33
N GLU A 184 15.67 6.53 4.88
CA GLU A 184 16.88 6.55 5.73
C GLU A 184 16.81 5.58 6.91
N HIS A 185 16.58 4.29 6.65
CA HIS A 185 16.35 3.32 7.73
C HIS A 185 16.83 1.91 7.41
N PHE A 186 17.05 1.09 8.44
CA PHE A 186 17.50 -0.30 8.26
C PHE A 186 16.36 -1.30 8.00
N LYS A 187 15.25 -1.19 8.75
CA LYS A 187 14.15 -2.17 8.79
C LYS A 187 12.83 -1.50 8.40
N GLY A 188 12.50 -1.49 7.11
CA GLY A 188 11.34 -0.75 6.58
C GLY A 188 10.02 -1.16 7.20
N SER A 189 9.54 -2.35 6.86
CA SER A 189 8.25 -2.88 7.31
C SER A 189 8.24 -4.40 7.44
N LEU A 190 7.88 -4.88 8.63
CA LEU A 190 7.67 -6.29 8.91
C LEU A 190 6.18 -6.65 8.81
N VAL A 191 5.88 -7.81 8.23
CA VAL A 191 4.54 -8.40 8.25
C VAL A 191 4.66 -9.85 8.73
N GLY A 192 4.22 -10.11 9.97
CA GLY A 192 4.43 -11.38 10.68
C GLY A 192 5.80 -11.46 11.36
N HIS A 193 5.79 -11.46 12.70
CA HIS A 193 7.00 -11.21 13.50
C HIS A 193 7.94 -12.42 13.66
N SER A 194 7.40 -13.65 13.60
CA SER A 194 8.13 -14.87 13.99
C SER A 194 7.76 -16.06 13.11
N ASP A 195 8.73 -16.92 12.80
CA ASP A 195 8.52 -18.18 12.08
C ASP A 195 7.69 -19.18 12.90
N ASN A 196 7.61 -19.00 14.22
CA ASN A 196 6.86 -19.86 15.14
C ASN A 196 5.44 -19.37 15.44
N ASN A 197 4.92 -18.39 14.68
CA ASN A 197 3.61 -17.79 14.93
C ASN A 197 2.51 -18.27 13.99
N ALA A 198 2.69 -19.43 13.35
CA ALA A 198 1.78 -19.94 12.34
C ALA A 198 0.32 -20.09 12.83
N SER A 199 0.11 -20.42 14.11
CA SER A 199 -1.23 -20.59 14.69
C SER A 199 -2.09 -19.33 14.67
N GLU A 200 -1.45 -18.17 14.74
CA GLU A 200 -2.11 -16.87 14.75
C GLU A 200 -2.12 -16.24 13.34
N ASP A 201 -0.98 -16.33 12.63
CA ASP A 201 -0.76 -15.59 11.39
C ASP A 201 -1.31 -16.31 10.13
N THR A 202 -1.47 -17.63 10.15
CA THR A 202 -1.96 -18.39 8.97
C THR A 202 -3.40 -18.03 8.65
N GLY A 203 -3.65 -17.61 7.41
CA GLY A 203 -4.97 -17.15 6.95
C GLY A 203 -5.28 -15.69 7.32
N ARG A 204 -4.33 -14.98 7.96
CA ARG A 204 -4.38 -13.55 8.27
C ARG A 204 -3.28 -12.81 7.49
N LEU A 205 -2.88 -11.62 7.96
CA LEU A 205 -1.81 -10.81 7.38
C LEU A 205 -2.03 -10.50 5.89
N ARG A 206 -3.28 -10.20 5.51
CA ARG A 206 -3.61 -9.75 4.15
C ARG A 206 -3.35 -8.25 4.04
N VAL A 207 -2.32 -7.90 3.28
CA VAL A 207 -1.77 -6.54 3.21
C VAL A 207 -1.65 -6.06 1.78
N THR A 208 -1.94 -4.78 1.55
CA THR A 208 -1.72 -4.11 0.26
C THR A 208 -0.76 -2.96 0.46
N TYR A 209 0.28 -2.89 -0.38
CA TYR A 209 1.22 -1.78 -0.43
C TYR A 209 1.16 -1.16 -1.82
N HIS A 210 0.78 0.11 -1.94
CA HIS A 210 0.85 0.79 -3.23
C HIS A 210 1.26 2.25 -3.21
N HIS A 211 1.89 2.67 -4.29
CA HIS A 211 2.33 4.06 -4.47
C HIS A 211 3.22 4.58 -3.34
N ASN A 212 3.88 3.69 -2.59
CA ASN A 212 4.82 4.08 -1.55
C ASN A 212 6.20 4.34 -2.16
N HIS A 213 6.93 5.27 -1.57
CA HIS A 213 8.32 5.56 -1.89
C HIS A 213 9.24 5.04 -0.79
N PHE A 214 10.04 4.03 -1.08
CA PHE A 214 11.09 3.54 -0.19
C PHE A 214 12.44 4.07 -0.69
N SER A 215 13.05 5.00 0.03
CA SER A 215 14.32 5.65 -0.35
C SER A 215 15.39 5.40 0.69
N ASN A 216 16.48 4.72 0.31
CA ASN A 216 17.56 4.33 1.21
C ASN A 216 17.07 3.54 2.45
N VAL A 217 16.12 2.64 2.22
CA VAL A 217 15.65 1.66 3.21
C VAL A 217 16.37 0.35 2.93
N HIS A 218 17.16 -0.12 3.88
CA HIS A 218 18.10 -1.21 3.65
C HIS A 218 17.42 -2.56 3.37
N SER A 219 16.39 -2.90 4.16
CA SER A 219 15.72 -4.21 4.10
C SER A 219 14.26 -4.13 4.55
N ARG A 220 13.53 -5.24 4.36
CA ARG A 220 12.12 -5.43 4.76
C ARG A 220 11.16 -4.47 4.03
N ILE A 221 10.91 -4.68 2.75
CA ILE A 221 10.06 -3.80 1.92
C ILE A 221 8.96 -4.58 1.15
N PRO A 222 7.91 -5.06 1.81
CA PRO A 222 7.90 -5.50 3.20
C PRO A 222 8.58 -6.87 3.34
N SER A 223 8.84 -7.29 4.58
CA SER A 223 9.18 -8.67 4.90
C SER A 223 7.96 -9.43 5.43
N LEU A 224 7.37 -10.26 4.59
CA LEU A 224 6.10 -10.96 4.80
C LEU A 224 6.29 -12.42 5.20
N ARG A 225 5.61 -12.86 6.24
CA ARG A 225 5.44 -14.27 6.64
C ARG A 225 3.97 -14.67 6.61
N PHE A 226 3.68 -15.93 6.25
CA PHE A 226 2.36 -16.60 6.23
C PHE A 226 1.25 -15.99 5.37
N GLY A 227 1.11 -14.67 5.38
CA GLY A 227 -0.01 -13.92 4.80
C GLY A 227 0.04 -13.76 3.28
N THR A 228 -0.81 -12.86 2.80
CA THR A 228 -0.94 -12.52 1.38
C THR A 228 -0.64 -11.05 1.16
N GLY A 229 0.39 -10.75 0.39
CA GLY A 229 0.82 -9.40 0.05
C GLY A 229 0.54 -9.05 -1.40
N HIS A 230 -0.13 -7.93 -1.62
CA HIS A 230 -0.17 -7.28 -2.93
C HIS A 230 0.69 -6.01 -2.88
N PHE A 231 1.84 -6.04 -3.56
CA PHE A 231 2.81 -4.97 -3.60
C PHE A 231 2.82 -4.39 -5.01
N TYR A 232 2.14 -3.27 -5.25
CA TYR A 232 2.01 -2.72 -6.60
C TYR A 232 2.26 -1.22 -6.72
N ASN A 233 2.80 -0.78 -7.85
CA ASN A 233 3.13 0.63 -8.10
C ASN A 233 3.96 1.32 -7.01
N ASN A 234 4.82 0.59 -6.30
CA ASN A 234 5.76 1.19 -5.36
C ASN A 234 7.05 1.58 -6.06
N TYR A 235 7.70 2.63 -5.58
CA TYR A 235 9.04 3.01 -6.00
C TYR A 235 10.04 2.69 -4.89
N VAL A 236 10.97 1.77 -5.17
CA VAL A 236 12.04 1.37 -4.25
C VAL A 236 13.37 1.83 -4.82
N ASN A 237 14.12 2.61 -4.04
CA ASN A 237 15.42 3.14 -4.42
C ASN A 237 16.45 2.98 -3.30
N GLY A 238 17.55 2.26 -3.55
CA GLY A 238 18.65 2.14 -2.59
C GLY A 238 18.44 1.10 -1.49
N ALA A 239 17.95 -0.09 -1.84
CA ALA A 239 17.73 -1.20 -0.89
C ALA A 239 18.71 -2.36 -1.12
N GLU A 240 19.16 -3.04 -0.08
CA GLU A 240 19.89 -4.31 -0.27
C GLU A 240 18.91 -5.41 -0.67
N THR A 241 17.83 -5.55 0.08
CA THR A 241 16.70 -6.45 -0.22
C THR A 241 15.38 -5.71 -0.07
N ALA A 242 14.46 -5.90 -1.01
CA ALA A 242 13.15 -5.27 -0.95
C ALA A 242 12.06 -6.24 -0.46
N CYS A 243 11.22 -6.79 -1.34
CA CYS A 243 10.15 -7.69 -0.93
C CYS A 243 10.71 -9.04 -0.51
N HIS A 244 10.31 -9.52 0.67
CA HIS A 244 10.73 -10.82 1.18
C HIS A 244 9.50 -11.64 1.54
N SER A 245 9.24 -12.72 0.82
CA SER A 245 8.09 -13.60 1.07
C SER A 245 8.57 -14.90 1.72
N ARG A 246 8.10 -15.21 2.92
CA ARG A 246 8.63 -16.29 3.77
C ARG A 246 7.52 -17.10 4.42
N MET A 247 7.85 -18.26 4.96
CA MET A 247 6.95 -19.10 5.75
C MET A 247 5.62 -19.38 5.02
N GLY A 248 5.70 -19.73 3.73
CA GLY A 248 4.52 -20.02 2.90
C GLY A 248 3.71 -18.80 2.45
N ALA A 249 4.14 -17.58 2.76
CA ALA A 249 3.48 -16.34 2.31
C ALA A 249 3.29 -16.28 0.79
N GLN A 250 2.25 -15.58 0.34
CA GLN A 250 1.96 -15.34 -1.07
C GLN A 250 2.19 -13.87 -1.41
N MET A 251 3.12 -13.56 -2.30
CA MET A 251 3.37 -12.18 -2.76
C MET A 251 3.02 -12.01 -4.23
N LEU A 252 2.24 -10.99 -4.58
CA LEU A 252 2.12 -10.47 -5.94
C LEU A 252 2.83 -9.12 -6.00
N ALA A 253 3.96 -9.05 -6.72
CA ALA A 253 4.63 -7.80 -7.02
C ALA A 253 4.27 -7.34 -8.44
N GLU A 254 3.54 -6.23 -8.56
CA GLU A 254 2.99 -5.72 -9.81
C GLU A 254 3.41 -4.28 -10.12
N ASN A 255 3.96 -4.04 -11.31
CA ASN A 255 4.26 -2.70 -11.82
C ASN A 255 5.06 -1.81 -10.85
N ASN A 256 5.93 -2.39 -10.02
CA ASN A 256 6.81 -1.62 -9.15
C ASN A 256 8.08 -1.20 -9.91
N VAL A 257 8.74 -0.17 -9.42
CA VAL A 257 10.03 0.30 -9.96
C VAL A 257 11.10 0.14 -8.89
N PHE A 258 12.18 -0.53 -9.26
CA PHE A 258 13.35 -0.73 -8.40
C PHE A 258 14.55 -0.01 -9.00
N ARG A 259 15.32 0.71 -8.18
CA ARG A 259 16.55 1.40 -8.57
C ARG A 259 17.59 1.25 -7.48
N ASN A 260 18.85 1.04 -7.86
CA ASN A 260 19.93 0.85 -6.88
C ASN A 260 19.55 -0.20 -5.82
N THR A 261 18.84 -1.26 -6.25
CA THR A 261 18.32 -2.31 -5.38
C THR A 261 19.09 -3.59 -5.66
N GLY A 262 19.62 -4.25 -4.61
CA GLY A 262 20.31 -5.52 -4.76
C GLY A 262 19.36 -6.63 -5.20
N VAL A 263 18.37 -6.94 -4.37
CA VAL A 263 17.34 -7.96 -4.63
C VAL A 263 15.95 -7.35 -4.50
N ALA A 264 15.19 -7.32 -5.60
CA ALA A 264 13.84 -6.77 -5.64
C ALA A 264 12.83 -7.67 -4.90
N VAL A 265 12.90 -8.98 -5.15
CA VAL A 265 12.01 -9.97 -4.53
C VAL A 265 12.78 -11.25 -4.21
N THR A 266 12.66 -11.75 -3.00
CA THR A 266 13.27 -13.03 -2.56
C THR A 266 12.27 -13.89 -1.78
N THR A 267 12.34 -15.21 -1.96
CA THR A 267 11.48 -16.18 -1.26
C THR A 267 12.24 -17.16 -0.37
N ASN A 268 13.57 -17.19 -0.43
CA ASN A 268 14.41 -18.29 0.09
C ASN A 268 15.56 -17.80 0.99
N ARG A 269 15.33 -16.70 1.73
CA ARG A 269 16.26 -16.16 2.72
C ARG A 269 15.62 -16.09 4.11
N SER A 270 16.44 -16.17 5.14
CA SER A 270 16.13 -15.71 6.52
C SER A 270 14.91 -16.32 7.23
N SER A 271 14.42 -17.47 6.76
CA SER A 271 13.36 -18.28 7.40
C SER A 271 13.51 -19.74 7.01
N ASP A 272 12.94 -20.63 7.83
CA ASP A 272 13.07 -22.09 7.65
C ASP A 272 12.28 -22.63 6.44
N VAL A 273 11.22 -21.90 6.05
CA VAL A 273 10.35 -22.28 4.94
C VAL A 273 10.25 -21.13 3.95
N ASP A 274 10.46 -21.44 2.67
CA ASP A 274 10.32 -20.48 1.59
C ASP A 274 8.87 -19.99 1.47
N GLY A 275 8.71 -18.72 1.10
CA GLY A 275 7.43 -18.19 0.62
C GLY A 275 7.22 -18.46 -0.86
N TYR A 276 6.28 -17.72 -1.43
CA TYR A 276 5.97 -17.73 -2.85
C TYR A 276 5.86 -16.30 -3.37
N ALA A 277 6.20 -16.11 -4.65
CA ALA A 277 6.04 -14.82 -5.30
C ALA A 277 5.61 -14.96 -6.77
N ASN A 278 4.79 -14.01 -7.23
CA ASN A 278 4.42 -13.77 -8.61
C ASN A 278 4.85 -12.36 -9.00
N LEU A 279 5.45 -12.20 -10.18
CA LEU A 279 5.89 -10.91 -10.71
C LEU A 279 5.12 -10.58 -11.99
N ARG A 280 4.67 -9.34 -12.16
CA ARG A 280 4.21 -8.84 -13.47
C ARG A 280 4.47 -7.35 -13.64
N GLY A 281 4.93 -6.96 -14.83
CA GLY A 281 5.11 -5.57 -15.24
C GLY A 281 6.08 -4.71 -14.41
N ASN A 282 6.86 -5.31 -13.50
CA ASN A 282 7.86 -4.59 -12.72
C ASN A 282 9.02 -4.12 -13.59
N ASP A 283 9.52 -2.91 -13.31
CA ASP A 283 10.81 -2.43 -13.79
C ASP A 283 11.85 -2.71 -12.70
N LEU A 284 12.64 -3.77 -12.90
CA LEU A 284 13.63 -4.22 -11.91
C LEU A 284 14.87 -3.33 -11.83
N GLY A 285 15.13 -2.47 -12.82
CA GLY A 285 16.30 -1.57 -12.82
C GLY A 285 17.65 -2.26 -12.55
N GLY A 286 17.80 -3.53 -12.92
CA GLY A 286 19.00 -4.34 -12.69
C GLY A 286 19.02 -5.14 -11.38
N ALA A 287 18.01 -5.00 -10.51
CA ALA A 287 17.89 -5.78 -9.29
C ALA A 287 17.67 -7.27 -9.58
N ALA A 288 18.24 -8.14 -8.75
CA ALA A 288 18.01 -9.57 -8.82
C ALA A 288 16.61 -9.96 -8.30
N THR A 289 16.16 -11.15 -8.70
CA THR A 289 14.98 -11.82 -8.13
C THR A 289 15.35 -13.24 -7.75
N GLU A 290 15.03 -13.65 -6.53
CA GLU A 290 15.37 -14.94 -5.96
C GLU A 290 14.10 -15.69 -5.57
N ILE A 291 13.37 -16.15 -6.58
CA ILE A 291 12.08 -16.81 -6.41
C ILE A 291 12.27 -18.30 -6.61
N SER A 292 12.31 -19.04 -5.50
CA SER A 292 12.38 -20.51 -5.49
C SER A 292 11.02 -21.15 -5.78
N ARG A 293 9.91 -20.45 -5.52
CA ARG A 293 8.55 -20.96 -5.65
C ARG A 293 7.58 -19.90 -6.18
N VAL A 294 6.80 -20.28 -7.19
CA VAL A 294 5.73 -19.44 -7.77
C VAL A 294 4.41 -19.72 -7.04
N GLY A 295 3.69 -18.67 -6.68
CA GLY A 295 2.47 -18.76 -5.86
C GLY A 295 1.17 -18.84 -6.66
N SER A 296 0.05 -19.09 -5.99
CA SER A 296 -1.28 -19.08 -6.62
C SER A 296 -1.93 -17.69 -6.60
N PHE A 297 -1.44 -16.77 -5.77
CA PHE A 297 -1.94 -15.40 -5.70
C PHE A 297 -1.48 -14.58 -6.91
N THR A 298 -2.30 -14.58 -7.97
CA THR A 298 -2.04 -13.90 -9.25
C THR A 298 -3.04 -12.79 -9.55
N THR A 299 -4.17 -12.79 -8.82
CA THR A 299 -5.25 -11.81 -8.97
C THR A 299 -5.74 -11.41 -7.57
N PRO A 300 -5.66 -10.12 -7.20
CA PRO A 300 -6.24 -9.62 -5.97
C PRO A 300 -7.78 -9.72 -5.97
N PRO A 301 -8.42 -10.00 -4.82
CA PRO A 301 -9.88 -10.21 -4.73
C PRO A 301 -10.69 -8.90 -4.61
N TYR A 302 -10.18 -7.79 -5.15
CA TYR A 302 -10.77 -6.45 -5.06
C TYR A 302 -10.53 -5.65 -6.34
N GLY A 303 -11.36 -4.63 -6.58
CA GLY A 303 -11.16 -3.70 -7.70
C GLY A 303 -10.02 -2.72 -7.41
N TYR A 304 -9.15 -2.50 -8.39
CA TYR A 304 -8.08 -1.49 -8.37
C TYR A 304 -7.67 -1.19 -9.82
N SER A 305 -6.90 -0.12 -10.00
CA SER A 305 -6.23 0.19 -11.26
C SER A 305 -4.73 0.32 -10.98
N ALA A 306 -3.92 -0.51 -11.63
CA ALA A 306 -2.47 -0.36 -11.58
C ALA A 306 -2.02 0.52 -12.75
N GLU A 307 -1.24 1.56 -12.45
CA GLU A 307 -0.56 2.33 -13.49
C GLU A 307 0.62 1.53 -14.06
N PRO A 308 1.09 1.79 -15.29
CA PRO A 308 2.29 1.11 -15.78
C PRO A 308 3.54 1.54 -15.01
N ALA A 309 4.53 0.66 -14.87
CA ALA A 309 5.78 0.97 -14.16
C ALA A 309 6.49 2.24 -14.69
N SER A 310 6.28 2.61 -15.95
CA SER A 310 6.85 3.83 -16.55
C SER A 310 6.33 5.14 -15.94
N SER A 311 5.14 5.18 -15.32
CA SER A 311 4.61 6.38 -14.67
C SER A 311 4.90 6.42 -13.16
N VAL A 312 5.16 5.26 -12.54
CA VAL A 312 5.27 5.11 -11.08
C VAL A 312 6.26 6.07 -10.44
N VAL A 313 7.46 6.23 -11.01
CA VAL A 313 8.44 7.15 -10.42
C VAL A 313 7.89 8.58 -10.36
N ALA A 314 7.25 9.06 -11.42
CA ALA A 314 6.67 10.40 -11.46
C ALA A 314 5.51 10.54 -10.47
N SER A 315 4.54 9.62 -10.53
CA SER A 315 3.37 9.61 -9.64
C SER A 315 3.79 9.57 -8.18
N VAL A 316 4.61 8.58 -7.79
CA VAL A 316 5.04 8.36 -6.40
C VAL A 316 5.90 9.49 -5.87
N THR A 317 6.85 10.02 -6.64
CA THR A 317 7.71 11.12 -6.14
C THR A 317 6.95 12.45 -5.99
N SER A 318 5.89 12.65 -6.77
CA SER A 318 5.01 13.83 -6.65
C SER A 318 3.94 13.69 -5.56
N GLY A 319 3.42 12.49 -5.34
CA GLY A 319 2.22 12.26 -4.53
C GLY A 319 2.46 11.65 -3.16
N ALA A 320 3.55 10.89 -2.95
CA ALA A 320 3.72 10.17 -1.69
C ALA A 320 4.26 11.07 -0.56
N GLY A 321 3.74 10.85 0.65
CA GLY A 321 4.21 11.44 1.90
C GLY A 321 3.28 12.49 2.49
N ALA A 322 3.68 13.01 3.65
CA ALA A 322 2.93 14.07 4.33
C ALA A 322 2.99 15.39 3.53
N GLY A 323 1.91 16.17 3.62
CA GLY A 323 1.74 17.45 2.94
C GLY A 323 1.11 17.37 1.55
N GLN A 324 0.58 16.21 1.15
CA GLN A 324 0.03 15.96 -0.19
C GLN A 324 -1.50 15.79 -0.23
N LEU A 325 -2.17 16.00 0.92
CA LEU A 325 -3.64 15.97 1.06
C LEU A 325 -4.26 17.36 0.99
#